data_AF-A0A3P7JC91-F1
#
_entry.id   AF-A0A3P7JC91-F1
#
_cell.length_a   1.000
_cell.length_b   1.000
_cell.length_c   1.000
_cell.angle_alpha   90.00
_cell.angle_beta   90.00
_cell.angle_gamma   90.00
#
_symmetry.space_group_name_H-M   'P 1'
#
loop_
_entity.id
_entity.type
_entity.pdbx_description
1 polymer ?
#
loop_
_entity_poly.entity_id
_entity_poly.type
_entity_poly.pdbx_seq_one_letter_code
_entity_poly.pdbx_strand_id
1 'polypeptide(L)'
;MVSECRQVIDNVDSIVKDNTIRAIVRQLISERVMSDSDGEKLIAQRNEQLKMIQGLACLTRDDVQRQTQVAVVLSAVQARHVIDKLWNMQEKLMTVLTRLIGSGGYAFDAFCSSYGLEGNLAEMSSKLASLNLLSESPSNVCVDRNMTFDLSFTMLTRIVYKYSSLTLDELVRDPRGGPDNTACAFYQWSSRYVKRISQKNLQDAAEGDMPIFSPELKAAYKDRVLRLKERQLFWDPHTCNYGQLLHEMPIVGEIILDYFKERKHIEEDVARIFAAFRKANCLLVCIIQWLECQSPSEARRQMARCIKMVLEESVPDEKEEKDRFLTRKC
;
A
#
# COMPACT_ATOMS: atom_id res chain seq x y z
N MET A 1 0.68 -14.47 -20.16
CA MET A 1 1.77 -14.86 -19.23
C MET A 1 3.14 -14.32 -19.62
N VAL A 2 3.83 -14.81 -20.65
CA VAL A 2 5.23 -14.38 -20.93
C VAL A 2 5.34 -12.89 -21.30
N SER A 3 4.40 -12.37 -22.08
CA SER A 3 4.31 -10.93 -22.40
C SER A 3 4.05 -10.06 -21.18
N GLU A 4 3.20 -10.53 -20.26
CA GLU A 4 2.87 -9.83 -19.00
C GLU A 4 4.07 -9.79 -18.06
N CYS A 5 4.78 -10.91 -17.90
CA CYS A 5 6.00 -10.95 -17.08
C CYS A 5 7.09 -10.02 -17.63
N ARG A 6 7.22 -9.94 -18.97
CA ARG A 6 8.17 -9.03 -19.61
C ARG A 6 7.84 -7.57 -19.29
N GLN A 7 6.57 -7.19 -19.45
CA GLN A 7 6.12 -5.83 -19.17
C GLN A 7 6.29 -5.44 -17.69
N VAL A 8 6.10 -6.38 -16.77
CA VAL A 8 6.41 -6.17 -15.35
C VAL A 8 7.88 -5.87 -15.13
N ILE A 9 8.78 -6.65 -15.74
CA ILE A 9 10.24 -6.43 -15.62
C ILE A 9 10.63 -5.08 -16.23
N ASP A 10 10.09 -4.71 -17.38
CA ASP A 10 10.36 -3.41 -18.01
C ASP A 10 9.90 -2.23 -17.12
N ASN A 11 8.74 -2.37 -16.46
CA ASN A 11 8.25 -1.37 -15.51
C ASN A 11 9.15 -1.28 -14.26
N VAL A 12 9.59 -2.42 -13.73
CA VAL A 12 10.55 -2.46 -12.61
C VAL A 12 11.83 -1.75 -13.01
N ASP A 13 12.42 -2.12 -14.16
CA ASP A 13 13.65 -1.50 -14.69
C ASP A 13 13.50 0.02 -14.85
N SER A 14 12.32 0.48 -15.29
CA SER A 14 12.02 1.92 -15.35
C SER A 14 12.02 2.58 -13.97
N ILE A 15 11.41 1.96 -12.97
CA ILE A 15 11.26 2.56 -11.63
C ILE A 15 12.61 2.57 -10.90
N VAL A 16 13.30 1.43 -10.91
CA VAL A 16 14.55 1.26 -10.17
C VAL A 16 15.77 1.79 -10.93
N LYS A 17 15.58 2.16 -12.20
CA LYS A 17 16.63 2.65 -13.11
C LYS A 17 17.82 1.69 -13.18
N ASP A 18 17.54 0.38 -13.21
CA ASP A 18 18.54 -0.68 -13.34
C ASP A 18 18.02 -1.82 -14.24
N ASN A 19 18.92 -2.64 -14.77
CA ASN A 19 18.60 -3.82 -15.57
C ASN A 19 18.46 -5.05 -14.64
N THR A 20 17.23 -5.31 -14.21
CA THR A 20 16.90 -6.37 -13.24
C THR A 20 17.32 -7.75 -13.72
N ILE A 21 17.11 -8.07 -15.01
CA ILE A 21 17.50 -9.37 -15.58
C ILE A 21 19.01 -9.56 -15.52
N ARG A 22 19.79 -8.52 -15.84
CA ARG A 22 21.25 -8.59 -15.73
C ARG A 22 21.69 -8.87 -14.30
N ALA A 23 21.09 -8.20 -13.32
CA ALA A 23 21.42 -8.41 -11.91
C ALA A 23 21.10 -9.85 -11.46
N ILE A 24 19.93 -10.38 -11.84
CA ILE A 24 19.55 -11.77 -11.55
C ILE A 24 20.53 -12.76 -12.19
N VAL A 25 20.85 -12.58 -13.48
CA VAL A 25 21.78 -13.46 -14.21
C VAL A 25 23.16 -13.44 -13.58
N ARG A 26 23.69 -12.27 -13.22
CA ARG A 26 24.97 -12.15 -12.50
C ARG A 26 24.95 -12.89 -11.17
N GLN A 27 23.85 -12.84 -10.42
CA GLN A 27 23.72 -13.60 -9.17
C GLN A 27 23.75 -15.11 -9.45
N LEU A 28 23.01 -15.60 -10.45
CA LEU A 28 22.98 -17.02 -10.82
C LEU A 28 24.35 -17.55 -11.25
N ILE A 29 25.14 -16.73 -11.94
CA ILE A 29 26.55 -17.03 -12.24
C ILE A 29 27.36 -17.14 -10.94
N SER A 30 27.25 -16.15 -10.05
CA SER A 30 28.02 -16.12 -8.80
C SER A 30 27.72 -17.30 -7.87
N GLU A 31 26.46 -17.74 -7.84
CA GLU A 31 26.00 -18.92 -7.07
C GLU A 31 26.26 -20.24 -7.81
N ARG A 32 26.95 -20.20 -8.97
CA ARG A 32 27.28 -21.37 -9.81
C ARG A 32 26.07 -22.17 -10.28
N VAL A 33 24.89 -21.54 -10.32
CA VAL A 33 23.65 -22.11 -10.89
C VAL A 33 23.64 -21.96 -12.41
N MET A 34 24.34 -20.98 -12.94
CA MET A 34 24.45 -20.68 -14.38
C MET A 34 25.92 -20.54 -14.80
N SER A 35 26.26 -20.99 -16.01
CA SER A 35 27.60 -20.77 -16.57
C SER A 35 27.80 -19.30 -16.96
N ASP A 36 29.05 -18.81 -16.88
CA ASP A 36 29.40 -17.48 -17.39
C ASP A 36 28.95 -17.31 -18.84
N SER A 37 29.19 -18.32 -19.68
CA SER A 37 28.89 -18.27 -21.12
C SER A 37 27.40 -18.11 -21.42
N ASP A 38 26.53 -18.77 -20.66
CA ASP A 38 25.08 -18.70 -20.87
C ASP A 38 24.51 -17.42 -20.27
N GLY A 39 25.05 -17.00 -19.12
CA GLY A 39 24.67 -15.74 -18.50
C GLY A 39 25.03 -14.54 -19.37
N GLU A 40 26.22 -14.48 -19.96
CA GLU A 40 26.60 -13.38 -20.86
C GLU A 40 25.73 -13.34 -22.12
N LYS A 41 25.32 -14.50 -22.67
CA LYS A 41 24.36 -14.55 -23.78
C LYS A 41 23.00 -13.95 -23.40
N LEU A 42 22.48 -14.28 -22.21
CA LEU A 42 21.20 -13.76 -21.73
C LEU A 42 21.26 -12.25 -21.45
N ILE A 43 22.37 -11.77 -20.87
CA ILE A 43 22.60 -10.34 -20.64
C ILE A 43 22.66 -9.59 -21.97
N ALA A 44 23.38 -10.12 -22.96
CA ALA A 44 23.45 -9.52 -24.30
C ALA A 44 22.06 -9.45 -24.97
N GLN A 45 21.29 -10.55 -24.92
CA GLN A 45 19.93 -10.57 -25.44
C GLN A 45 19.02 -9.55 -24.74
N ARG A 46 19.12 -9.41 -23.41
CA ARG A 46 18.36 -8.40 -22.68
C ARG A 46 18.77 -6.99 -23.07
N ASN A 47 20.07 -6.73 -23.23
CA ASN A 47 20.55 -5.41 -23.64
C ASN A 47 20.01 -5.02 -25.03
N GLU A 48 19.98 -5.95 -25.99
CA GLU A 48 19.36 -5.69 -27.31
C GLU A 48 17.87 -5.35 -27.18
N GLN A 49 17.15 -6.02 -26.29
CA GLN A 49 15.74 -5.72 -26.03
C GLN A 49 15.54 -4.33 -25.41
N LEU A 50 16.35 -3.98 -24.41
CA LEU A 50 16.26 -2.69 -23.72
C LEU A 50 16.54 -1.50 -24.66
N LYS A 51 17.43 -1.68 -25.64
CA LYS A 51 17.68 -0.66 -26.69
C LYS A 51 16.44 -0.34 -27.50
N MET A 52 15.53 -1.31 -27.69
CA MET A 52 14.29 -1.13 -28.44
C MET A 52 13.17 -0.47 -27.62
N ILE A 53 13.37 -0.29 -26.31
CA ILE A 53 12.36 0.29 -25.41
C ILE A 53 12.72 1.74 -25.08
N GLN A 54 11.83 2.66 -25.46
CA GLN A 54 11.99 4.07 -25.18
C GLN A 54 12.06 4.32 -23.67
N GLY A 55 13.09 5.02 -23.21
CA GLY A 55 13.31 5.32 -21.79
C GLY A 55 14.17 4.32 -21.01
N LEU A 56 14.40 3.11 -21.54
CA LEU A 56 15.24 2.09 -20.89
C LEU A 56 16.59 1.83 -21.58
N ALA A 57 16.78 2.33 -22.80
CA ALA A 57 18.05 2.19 -23.54
C ALA A 57 19.27 2.72 -22.77
N CYS A 58 19.10 3.66 -21.84
CA CYS A 58 20.19 4.17 -21.00
C CYS A 58 20.77 3.10 -20.05
N LEU A 59 20.00 2.05 -19.71
CA LEU A 59 20.42 0.99 -18.78
C LEU A 59 21.47 0.03 -19.37
N THR A 60 21.71 0.12 -20.68
CA THR A 60 22.70 -0.69 -21.38
C THR A 60 24.07 -0.02 -21.44
N ARG A 61 24.25 1.22 -20.96
CA ARG A 61 25.52 1.97 -21.02
C ARG A 61 26.49 1.52 -19.94
N ASP A 62 27.77 1.35 -20.27
CA ASP A 62 28.82 0.76 -19.41
C ASP A 62 29.00 1.45 -18.04
N ASP A 63 28.76 2.75 -17.97
CA ASP A 63 28.76 3.54 -16.72
C ASP A 63 27.61 3.15 -15.78
N VAL A 64 26.43 2.88 -16.34
CA VAL A 64 25.26 2.34 -15.63
C VAL A 64 25.44 0.84 -15.36
N GLN A 65 26.17 0.10 -16.19
CA GLN A 65 26.47 -1.32 -15.94
C GLN A 65 27.40 -1.54 -14.74
N ARG A 66 28.35 -0.63 -14.50
CA ARG A 66 29.32 -0.72 -13.38
C ARG A 66 28.73 -0.29 -12.04
N GLN A 67 27.70 0.55 -12.03
CA GLN A 67 26.90 0.80 -10.84
C GLN A 67 25.92 -0.35 -10.65
N THR A 68 26.42 -1.50 -10.19
CA THR A 68 25.57 -2.61 -9.78
C THR A 68 24.86 -2.21 -8.48
N GLN A 69 23.83 -1.39 -8.57
CA GLN A 69 22.90 -1.23 -7.46
C GLN A 69 22.27 -2.60 -7.28
N VAL A 70 22.43 -3.18 -6.09
CA VAL A 70 21.84 -4.48 -5.74
C VAL A 70 20.36 -4.41 -6.13
N ALA A 71 19.93 -5.23 -7.10
CA ALA A 71 18.55 -5.22 -7.58
C ALA A 71 17.59 -5.21 -6.38
N VAL A 72 16.48 -4.49 -6.47
CA VAL A 72 15.52 -4.35 -5.35
C VAL A 72 15.10 -5.71 -4.77
N VAL A 73 15.10 -6.76 -5.60
CA VAL A 73 14.87 -8.16 -5.20
C VAL A 73 16.05 -8.74 -4.39
N LEU A 74 17.30 -8.45 -4.76
CA LEU A 74 18.52 -8.91 -4.09
C LEU A 74 18.83 -8.11 -2.81
N SER A 75 18.35 -6.86 -2.71
CA SER A 75 18.52 -6.03 -1.51
C SER A 75 17.48 -6.34 -0.43
N ALA A 76 16.42 -7.10 -0.75
CA ALA A 76 15.37 -7.45 0.20
C ALA A 76 15.88 -8.24 1.42
N VAL A 77 16.89 -9.10 1.25
CA VAL A 77 17.52 -9.86 2.35
C VAL A 77 18.37 -8.94 3.24
N GLN A 78 19.14 -8.04 2.63
CA GLN A 78 19.93 -7.04 3.36
C GLN A 78 19.03 -6.03 4.09
N ALA A 79 17.96 -5.56 3.42
CA ALA A 79 16.96 -4.67 4.00
C ALA A 79 16.25 -5.32 5.18
N ARG A 80 15.98 -6.63 5.11
CA ARG A 80 15.49 -7.42 6.24
C ARG A 80 16.45 -7.39 7.42
N HIS A 81 17.73 -7.70 7.22
CA HIS A 81 18.72 -7.64 8.31
C HIS A 81 18.84 -6.25 8.95
N VAL A 82 18.67 -5.19 8.17
CA VAL A 82 18.63 -3.82 8.67
C VAL A 82 17.34 -3.59 9.49
N ILE A 83 16.17 -3.92 8.94
CA ILE A 83 14.88 -3.70 9.61
C ILE A 83 14.75 -4.51 10.89
N ASP A 84 15.25 -5.75 10.90
CA ASP A 84 15.26 -6.60 12.10
C ASP A 84 15.98 -5.93 13.28
N LYS A 85 17.01 -5.13 12.99
CA LYS A 85 17.75 -4.34 14.00
C LYS A 85 17.05 -3.03 14.38
N LEU A 86 16.14 -2.54 13.53
CA LEU A 86 15.47 -1.25 13.71
C LEU A 86 14.12 -1.34 14.42
N TRP A 87 13.58 -2.53 14.70
CA TRP A 87 12.29 -2.68 15.40
C TRP A 87 12.25 -1.95 16.75
N ASN A 88 13.39 -1.81 17.43
CA ASN A 88 13.51 -1.08 18.70
C ASN A 88 13.84 0.43 18.51
N MET A 89 13.99 0.90 17.27
CA MET A 89 14.35 2.28 16.90
C MET A 89 13.24 2.90 16.04
N GLN A 90 12.08 3.17 16.64
CA GLN A 90 10.84 3.53 15.94
C GLN A 90 11.02 4.61 14.85
N GLU A 91 11.67 5.74 15.16
CA GLU A 91 11.87 6.84 14.21
C GLU A 91 12.63 6.42 12.93
N LYS A 92 13.72 5.65 13.11
CA LYS A 92 14.53 5.13 12.00
C LYS A 92 13.75 4.07 11.21
N LEU A 93 13.03 3.20 11.92
CA LEU A 93 12.18 2.20 11.29
C LEU A 93 11.13 2.86 10.40
N MET A 94 10.39 3.85 10.91
CA MET A 94 9.35 4.57 10.17
C MET A 94 9.90 5.24 8.91
N THR A 95 11.10 5.82 8.99
CA THR A 95 11.79 6.39 7.82
C THR A 95 12.04 5.33 6.74
N VAL A 96 12.48 4.13 7.13
CA VAL A 96 12.74 3.03 6.19
C VAL A 96 11.44 2.47 5.62
N LEU A 97 10.44 2.19 6.45
CA LEU A 97 9.14 1.67 6.02
C LEU A 97 8.44 2.61 5.02
N THR A 98 8.55 3.92 5.24
CA THR A 98 8.01 4.95 4.34
C THR A 98 8.64 4.87 2.95
N ARG A 99 9.97 4.67 2.91
CA ARG A 99 10.69 4.49 1.63
C ARG A 99 10.30 3.19 0.94
N LEU A 100 10.08 2.11 1.69
CA LEU A 100 9.70 0.82 1.14
C LEU A 100 8.31 0.83 0.48
N ILE A 101 7.34 1.49 1.12
CA ILE A 101 5.98 1.58 0.56
C ILE A 101 5.88 2.64 -0.54
N GLY A 102 6.85 3.55 -0.61
CA GLY A 102 6.95 4.58 -1.65
C GLY A 102 7.04 4.02 -3.06
N SER A 103 6.88 4.90 -4.06
CA SER A 103 7.01 4.56 -5.50
C SER A 103 6.18 3.35 -5.93
N GLY A 104 4.95 3.22 -5.42
CA GLY A 104 4.02 2.13 -5.75
C GLY A 104 4.16 0.85 -4.93
N GLY A 105 5.07 0.82 -3.94
CA GLY A 105 5.22 -0.27 -2.97
C GLY A 105 5.92 -1.51 -3.50
N TYR A 106 6.63 -1.42 -4.63
CA TYR A 106 7.36 -2.55 -5.21
C TYR A 106 8.51 -3.02 -4.31
N ALA A 107 9.22 -2.09 -3.66
CA ALA A 107 10.28 -2.43 -2.71
C ALA A 107 9.71 -3.15 -1.48
N PHE A 108 8.54 -2.72 -0.99
CA PHE A 108 7.83 -3.42 0.06
C PHE A 108 7.34 -4.82 -0.37
N ASP A 109 6.87 -5.01 -1.60
CA ASP A 109 6.49 -6.33 -2.11
C ASP A 109 7.71 -7.28 -2.18
N ALA A 110 8.85 -6.79 -2.65
CA ALA A 110 10.09 -7.57 -2.67
C ALA A 110 10.55 -7.93 -1.25
N PHE A 111 10.44 -6.98 -0.32
CA PHE A 111 10.69 -7.18 1.10
C PHE A 111 9.78 -8.24 1.73
N CYS A 112 8.45 -8.16 1.52
CA CYS A 112 7.52 -9.17 2.02
C CYS A 112 7.79 -10.55 1.43
N SER A 113 8.20 -10.60 0.16
CA SER A 113 8.54 -11.86 -0.51
C SER A 113 9.76 -12.54 0.12
N SER A 114 10.77 -11.77 0.56
CA SER A 114 11.93 -12.35 1.26
C SER A 114 11.56 -12.95 2.62
N TYR A 115 10.62 -12.36 3.35
CA TYR A 115 10.06 -12.98 4.56
C TYR A 115 9.20 -14.21 4.25
N GLY A 116 8.43 -14.16 3.15
CA GLY A 116 7.60 -15.28 2.70
C GLY A 116 8.40 -16.53 2.37
N LEU A 117 9.55 -16.37 1.69
CA LEU A 117 10.45 -17.48 1.33
C LEU A 117 10.97 -18.27 2.53
N GLU A 118 11.17 -17.62 3.68
CA GLU A 118 11.65 -18.26 4.91
C GLU A 118 10.52 -18.59 5.90
N GLY A 119 9.25 -18.43 5.51
CA GLY A 119 8.12 -18.66 6.41
C GLY A 119 8.04 -17.68 7.59
N ASN A 120 8.62 -16.49 7.46
CA ASN A 120 8.69 -15.46 8.49
C ASN A 120 7.71 -14.29 8.26
N LEU A 121 6.89 -14.34 7.20
CA LEU A 121 6.01 -13.22 6.85
C LEU A 121 4.96 -12.91 7.94
N ALA A 122 4.39 -13.95 8.56
CA ALA A 122 3.45 -13.81 9.67
C ALA A 122 4.07 -13.11 10.89
N GLU A 123 5.33 -13.44 11.23
CA GLU A 123 6.06 -12.78 12.31
C GLU A 123 6.26 -11.28 12.00
N MET A 124 6.67 -10.95 10.77
CA MET A 124 6.87 -9.57 10.34
C MET A 124 5.56 -8.77 10.34
N SER A 125 4.48 -9.34 9.80
CA SER A 125 3.18 -8.69 9.79
C SER A 125 2.61 -8.51 11.19
N SER A 126 2.85 -9.46 12.10
CA SER A 126 2.47 -9.32 13.52
C SER A 126 3.19 -8.13 14.18
N LYS A 127 4.46 -7.86 13.85
CA LYS A 127 5.18 -6.66 14.34
C LYS A 127 4.58 -5.36 13.79
N LEU A 128 4.18 -5.35 12.51
CA LEU A 128 3.43 -4.22 11.93
C LEU A 128 2.06 -4.03 12.61
N ALA A 129 1.37 -5.12 12.95
CA ALA A 129 0.09 -5.06 13.67
C ALA A 129 0.25 -4.50 15.09
N SER A 130 1.35 -4.82 15.78
CA SER A 130 1.69 -4.21 17.06
C SER A 130 1.99 -2.71 16.94
N LEU A 131 2.65 -2.25 15.86
CA LEU A 131 2.80 -0.81 15.58
C LEU A 131 1.45 -0.14 15.32
N ASN A 132 0.55 -0.81 14.60
CA ASN A 132 -0.79 -0.29 14.33
C ASN A 132 -1.58 -0.10 15.64
N LEU A 133 -1.57 -1.12 16.51
CA LEU A 133 -2.20 -1.06 17.83
C LEU A 133 -1.58 0.04 18.71
N LEU A 134 -0.25 0.12 18.76
CA LEU A 134 0.46 1.13 19.54
C LEU A 134 0.11 2.56 19.09
N SER A 135 -0.06 2.78 17.78
CA SER A 135 -0.35 4.10 17.22
C SER A 135 -1.83 4.47 17.19
N GLU A 136 -2.71 3.61 17.68
CA GLU A 136 -4.17 3.82 17.60
C GLU A 136 -4.66 4.94 18.52
N SER A 137 -4.21 4.94 19.78
CA SER A 137 -4.68 5.85 20.83
C SER A 137 -3.69 7.00 21.10
N PRO A 138 -4.16 8.23 21.36
CA PRO A 138 -3.28 9.34 21.73
C PRO A 138 -2.59 9.14 23.08
N SER A 139 -3.11 8.25 23.93
CA SER A 139 -2.50 7.89 25.22
C SER A 139 -1.20 7.11 25.10
N ASN A 140 -0.92 6.55 23.92
CA ASN A 140 0.21 5.65 23.72
C ASN A 140 1.46 6.44 23.35
N VAL A 141 2.61 6.01 23.88
CA VAL A 141 3.91 6.60 23.54
C VAL A 141 4.33 6.10 22.16
N CYS A 142 4.12 6.92 21.15
CA CYS A 142 4.42 6.60 19.75
C CYS A 142 5.00 7.83 19.04
N VAL A 143 6.19 7.71 18.46
CA VAL A 143 6.78 8.76 17.63
C VAL A 143 6.00 8.87 16.33
N ASP A 144 5.57 10.09 15.97
CA ASP A 144 4.73 10.38 14.80
C ASP A 144 3.58 9.37 14.63
N ARG A 145 2.68 9.38 15.62
CA ARG A 145 1.55 8.46 15.76
C ARG A 145 0.73 8.33 14.48
N ASN A 146 0.45 9.44 13.82
CA ASN A 146 -0.44 9.50 12.67
C ASN A 146 0.19 8.81 11.47
N MET A 147 1.46 9.12 11.22
CA MET A 147 2.24 8.46 10.18
C MET A 147 2.39 6.96 10.49
N THR A 148 2.66 6.60 11.74
CA THR A 148 2.80 5.20 12.17
C THR A 148 1.52 4.40 11.95
N PHE A 149 0.36 4.96 12.34
CA PHE A 149 -0.92 4.31 12.14
C PHE A 149 -1.23 4.16 10.66
N ASP A 150 -1.13 5.24 9.89
CA ASP A 150 -1.45 5.25 8.46
C ASP A 150 -0.58 4.28 7.67
N LEU A 151 0.73 4.28 7.94
CA LEU A 151 1.70 3.46 7.25
C LEU A 151 1.54 1.97 7.59
N SER A 152 1.46 1.63 8.88
CA SER A 152 1.27 0.24 9.31
C SER A 152 -0.04 -0.33 8.76
N PHE A 153 -1.15 0.41 8.81
CA PHE A 153 -2.43 0.00 8.26
C PHE A 153 -2.36 -0.25 6.75
N THR A 154 -1.71 0.67 6.01
CA THR A 154 -1.56 0.56 4.55
C THR A 154 -0.69 -0.63 4.16
N MET A 155 0.41 -0.85 4.88
CA MET A 155 1.32 -1.99 4.65
C MET A 155 0.62 -3.33 4.93
N LEU A 156 -0.10 -3.44 6.05
CA LEU A 156 -0.88 -4.63 6.39
C LEU A 156 -1.97 -4.90 5.36
N THR A 157 -2.69 -3.86 4.92
CA THR A 157 -3.69 -3.95 3.85
C THR A 157 -3.06 -4.51 2.58
N ARG A 158 -1.88 -4.01 2.19
CA ARG A 158 -1.17 -4.48 1.02
C ARG A 158 -0.77 -5.94 1.13
N ILE A 159 -0.30 -6.39 2.31
CA ILE A 159 -0.01 -7.80 2.55
C ILE A 159 -1.26 -8.65 2.33
N VAL A 160 -2.41 -8.29 2.91
CA VAL A 160 -3.69 -9.01 2.72
C VAL A 160 -4.07 -9.15 1.25
N TYR A 161 -3.91 -8.11 0.45
CA TYR A 161 -4.24 -8.16 -0.98
C TYR A 161 -3.16 -8.82 -1.86
N LYS A 162 -1.95 -9.08 -1.36
CA LYS A 162 -0.88 -9.71 -2.15
C LYS A 162 -0.68 -11.18 -1.80
N TYR A 163 -0.83 -11.54 -0.53
CA TYR A 163 -0.48 -12.85 -0.01
C TYR A 163 -1.75 -13.60 0.43
N SER A 164 -2.45 -14.19 -0.53
CA SER A 164 -3.68 -14.97 -0.27
C SER A 164 -3.45 -16.25 0.54
N SER A 165 -2.20 -16.65 0.74
CA SER A 165 -1.82 -17.80 1.57
C SER A 165 -1.88 -17.52 3.06
N LEU A 166 -1.93 -16.25 3.49
CA LEU A 166 -2.05 -15.87 4.89
C LEU A 166 -3.50 -15.56 5.24
N THR A 167 -4.00 -16.20 6.29
CA THR A 167 -5.25 -15.79 6.92
C THR A 167 -5.07 -14.48 7.70
N LEU A 168 -6.18 -13.80 7.99
CA LEU A 168 -6.12 -12.55 8.77
C LEU A 168 -5.59 -12.78 10.19
N ASP A 169 -5.92 -13.93 10.80
CA ASP A 169 -5.41 -14.33 12.11
C ASP A 169 -3.89 -14.53 12.10
N GLU A 170 -3.37 -15.27 11.13
CA GLU A 170 -1.92 -15.49 10.96
C GLU A 170 -1.17 -14.19 10.65
N LEU A 171 -1.84 -13.20 10.08
CA LEU A 171 -1.22 -11.92 9.75
C LEU A 171 -1.00 -11.05 11.00
N VAL A 172 -1.90 -11.14 11.99
CA VAL A 172 -1.82 -10.30 13.21
C VAL A 172 -1.31 -11.04 14.45
N ARG A 173 -1.23 -12.37 14.40
CA ARG A 173 -0.68 -13.21 15.45
C ARG A 173 0.63 -13.82 14.99
N ASP A 174 1.66 -13.71 15.81
CA ASP A 174 2.90 -14.43 15.58
C ASP A 174 2.71 -15.93 15.91
N PRO A 175 2.86 -16.84 14.92
CA PRO A 175 2.68 -18.28 15.11
C PRO A 175 3.69 -18.91 16.09
N ARG A 176 4.74 -18.18 16.49
CA ARG A 176 5.77 -18.63 17.45
C ARG A 176 5.51 -18.20 18.89
N GLY A 177 4.38 -17.56 19.17
CA GLY A 177 3.98 -17.16 20.53
C GLY A 177 4.19 -15.68 20.85
N GLY A 178 3.97 -14.78 19.89
CA GLY A 178 4.03 -13.33 20.09
C GLY A 178 2.70 -12.69 20.53
N PRO A 179 2.61 -11.34 20.52
CA PRO A 179 1.44 -10.63 21.02
C PRO A 179 0.19 -10.91 20.17
N ASP A 180 -0.95 -11.10 20.85
CA ASP A 180 -2.24 -11.19 20.17
C ASP A 180 -2.73 -9.79 19.77
N ASN A 181 -2.58 -9.44 18.49
CA ASN A 181 -2.99 -8.14 17.96
C ASN A 181 -4.40 -8.15 17.35
N THR A 182 -5.27 -9.13 17.64
CA THR A 182 -6.66 -9.11 17.13
C THR A 182 -7.48 -7.93 17.64
N ALA A 183 -7.02 -7.26 18.69
CA ALA A 183 -7.62 -6.02 19.18
C ALA A 183 -7.27 -4.79 18.31
N CYS A 184 -6.30 -4.86 17.39
CA CYS A 184 -5.88 -3.70 16.61
C CYS A 184 -6.96 -3.28 15.61
N ALA A 185 -7.06 -1.96 15.39
CA ALA A 185 -7.99 -1.37 14.44
C ALA A 185 -7.95 -2.02 13.04
N PHE A 186 -6.75 -2.35 12.54
CA PHE A 186 -6.60 -3.06 11.26
C PHE A 186 -7.35 -4.40 11.20
N TYR A 187 -7.21 -5.24 12.23
CA TYR A 187 -7.85 -6.56 12.27
C TYR A 187 -9.38 -6.43 12.37
N GLN A 188 -9.85 -5.58 13.29
CA GLN A 188 -11.27 -5.32 13.52
C GLN A 188 -11.97 -4.77 12.27
N TRP A 189 -11.28 -3.91 11.51
CA TRP A 189 -11.78 -3.41 10.24
C TRP A 189 -11.77 -4.48 9.16
N SER A 190 -10.62 -5.13 8.96
CA SER A 190 -10.40 -6.06 7.84
C SER A 190 -11.28 -7.31 7.92
N SER A 191 -11.54 -7.80 9.13
CA SER A 191 -12.45 -8.93 9.38
C SER A 191 -13.89 -8.65 8.92
N ARG A 192 -14.31 -7.39 8.85
CA ARG A 192 -15.67 -6.99 8.45
C ARG A 192 -15.77 -6.63 6.97
N TYR A 193 -14.77 -5.91 6.43
CA TYR A 193 -14.90 -5.25 5.13
C TYR A 193 -13.99 -5.80 4.02
N VAL A 194 -13.05 -6.70 4.33
CA VAL A 194 -12.19 -7.29 3.28
C VAL A 194 -12.81 -8.58 2.74
N LYS A 195 -13.39 -8.47 1.54
CA LYS A 195 -14.10 -9.57 0.87
C LYS A 195 -13.25 -10.82 0.65
N ARG A 196 -11.96 -10.67 0.33
CA ARG A 196 -11.05 -11.81 0.10
C ARG A 196 -10.94 -12.75 1.31
N ILE A 197 -11.13 -12.21 2.51
CA ILE A 197 -11.09 -12.97 3.76
C ILE A 197 -12.50 -13.45 4.15
N SER A 198 -13.53 -12.66 3.82
CA SER A 198 -14.94 -12.94 4.14
C SER A 198 -15.59 -14.02 3.25
N GLN A 199 -14.95 -14.45 2.17
CA GLN A 199 -15.52 -15.41 1.22
C GLN A 199 -15.73 -16.84 1.76
N LYS A 200 -15.19 -17.18 2.94
CA LYS A 200 -15.35 -18.54 3.48
C LYS A 200 -16.78 -18.85 3.96
N ASN A 201 -17.62 -17.84 4.24
CA ASN A 201 -18.97 -18.03 4.81
C ASN A 201 -20.10 -17.27 4.04
N LEU A 202 -19.82 -16.73 2.85
CA LEU A 202 -20.75 -15.81 2.16
C LEU A 202 -21.88 -16.48 1.37
N GLN A 203 -22.06 -17.81 1.45
CA GLN A 203 -23.29 -18.42 0.93
C GLN A 203 -24.51 -18.18 1.83
N ASP A 204 -24.32 -17.76 3.09
CA ASP A 204 -25.44 -17.57 4.04
C ASP A 204 -25.57 -16.16 4.66
N ALA A 205 -24.63 -15.22 4.42
CA ALA A 205 -24.57 -13.94 5.14
C ALA A 205 -24.86 -12.67 4.29
N ALA A 206 -25.40 -12.83 3.08
CA ALA A 206 -25.33 -11.80 2.04
C ALA A 206 -26.26 -10.55 2.22
N GLU A 207 -27.12 -10.47 3.23
CA GLU A 207 -28.06 -9.32 3.35
C GLU A 207 -28.18 -8.69 4.75
N GLY A 208 -27.59 -9.28 5.81
CA GLY A 208 -27.94 -8.93 7.20
C GLY A 208 -26.96 -8.08 8.01
N ASP A 209 -25.69 -8.00 7.63
CA ASP A 209 -24.62 -7.59 8.57
C ASP A 209 -23.99 -6.20 8.29
N MET A 210 -24.52 -5.48 7.30
CA MET A 210 -24.07 -4.12 7.03
C MET A 210 -24.78 -3.14 7.97
N PRO A 211 -24.05 -2.25 8.66
CA PRO A 211 -24.64 -1.32 9.60
C PRO A 211 -25.66 -0.41 8.92
N ILE A 212 -26.90 -0.42 9.42
CA ILE A 212 -27.96 0.51 9.02
C ILE A 212 -27.82 1.77 9.86
N PHE A 213 -27.64 2.92 9.21
CA PHE A 213 -27.49 4.20 9.89
C PHE A 213 -28.82 4.96 9.92
N SER A 214 -29.23 5.39 11.12
CA SER A 214 -30.40 6.25 11.31
C SER A 214 -30.26 7.57 10.53
N PRO A 215 -31.33 8.13 9.95
CA PRO A 215 -31.30 9.42 9.27
C PRO A 215 -30.70 10.55 10.12
N GLU A 216 -30.95 10.56 11.43
CA GLU A 216 -30.45 11.56 12.38
C GLU A 216 -28.91 11.53 12.48
N LEU A 217 -28.34 10.32 12.59
CA LEU A 217 -26.90 10.11 12.59
C LEU A 217 -26.26 10.55 11.26
N LYS A 218 -26.89 10.19 10.13
CA LYS A 218 -26.42 10.63 8.80
C LYS A 218 -26.48 12.14 8.66
N ALA A 219 -27.53 12.79 9.14
CA ALA A 219 -27.69 14.24 9.12
C ALA A 219 -26.59 14.93 9.96
N ALA A 220 -26.28 14.42 11.15
CA ALA A 220 -25.21 14.95 12.00
C ALA A 220 -23.82 14.84 11.35
N TYR A 221 -23.55 13.76 10.62
CA TYR A 221 -22.28 13.57 9.91
C TYR A 221 -22.22 14.32 8.57
N LYS A 222 -23.37 14.66 7.96
CA LYS A 222 -23.41 15.36 6.67
C LYS A 222 -22.64 16.67 6.70
N ASP A 223 -22.79 17.46 7.76
CA ASP A 223 -22.03 18.70 7.98
C ASP A 223 -20.52 18.44 8.06
N ARG A 224 -20.11 17.41 8.82
CA ARG A 224 -18.69 17.03 8.97
C ARG A 224 -18.06 16.63 7.63
N VAL A 225 -18.78 15.88 6.80
CA VAL A 225 -18.31 15.48 5.47
C VAL A 225 -18.20 16.69 4.52
N LEU A 226 -19.13 17.65 4.61
CA LEU A 226 -19.08 18.86 3.78
C LEU A 226 -17.83 19.71 4.06
N ARG A 227 -17.37 19.77 5.32
CA ARG A 227 -16.12 20.48 5.69
C ARG A 227 -14.89 19.93 4.96
N LEU A 228 -14.87 18.65 4.59
CA LEU A 228 -13.77 18.06 3.82
C LEU A 228 -13.61 18.70 2.43
N LYS A 229 -14.69 19.21 1.83
CA LYS A 229 -14.62 19.94 0.55
C LYS A 229 -13.71 21.17 0.64
N GLU A 230 -13.65 21.77 1.82
CA GLU A 230 -12.86 22.96 2.13
C GLU A 230 -11.49 22.60 2.75
N ARG A 231 -11.08 21.33 2.65
CA ARG A 231 -9.84 20.78 3.25
C ARG A 231 -9.80 20.90 4.78
N GLN A 232 -10.96 21.02 5.43
CA GLN A 232 -11.06 21.01 6.88
C GLN A 232 -11.35 19.59 7.36
N LEU A 233 -10.40 18.99 8.08
CA LEU A 233 -10.57 17.68 8.68
C LEU A 233 -11.59 17.76 9.82
N PHE A 234 -12.53 16.83 9.87
CA PHE A 234 -13.46 16.72 11.00
C PHE A 234 -12.88 15.92 12.18
N TRP A 235 -11.69 15.35 12.01
CA TRP A 235 -10.90 14.72 13.08
C TRP A 235 -9.63 15.53 13.31
N ASP A 236 -9.16 15.52 14.55
CA ASP A 236 -7.85 16.06 14.92
C ASP A 236 -6.83 14.92 14.98
N PRO A 237 -5.81 14.92 14.09
CA PRO A 237 -4.76 13.90 14.10
C PRO A 237 -4.02 13.81 15.44
N HIS A 238 -3.97 14.86 16.27
CA HIS A 238 -3.24 14.80 17.54
C HIS A 238 -4.03 14.14 18.67
N THR A 239 -5.36 14.14 18.60
CA THR A 239 -6.22 13.72 19.71
C THR A 239 -7.20 12.61 19.36
N CYS A 240 -7.43 12.32 18.07
CA CYS A 240 -8.38 11.27 17.67
C CYS A 240 -7.88 9.88 18.09
N ASN A 241 -8.79 8.98 18.47
CA ASN A 241 -8.48 7.55 18.48
C ASN A 241 -8.77 6.98 17.08
N TYR A 242 -7.76 6.41 16.44
CA TYR A 242 -7.92 5.95 15.07
C TYR A 242 -8.84 4.74 14.95
N GLY A 243 -8.84 3.81 15.91
CA GLY A 243 -9.74 2.67 15.91
C GLY A 243 -11.21 3.10 15.94
N GLN A 244 -11.53 4.08 16.79
CA GLN A 244 -12.86 4.71 16.82
C GLN A 244 -13.18 5.43 15.50
N LEU A 245 -12.22 6.21 14.97
CA LEU A 245 -12.40 6.92 13.71
C LEU A 245 -12.70 5.98 12.54
N LEU A 246 -12.05 4.80 12.48
CA LEU A 246 -12.34 3.80 11.44
C LEU A 246 -13.81 3.37 11.48
N HIS A 247 -14.41 3.18 12.65
CA HIS A 247 -15.82 2.80 12.77
C HIS A 247 -16.79 3.86 12.22
N GLU A 248 -16.36 5.11 12.06
CA GLU A 248 -17.15 6.18 11.47
C GLU A 248 -17.08 6.20 9.93
N MET A 249 -16.08 5.55 9.32
CA MET A 249 -15.85 5.58 7.86
C MET A 249 -17.01 5.03 7.03
N PRO A 250 -17.75 3.98 7.45
CA PRO A 250 -18.96 3.54 6.76
C PRO A 250 -20.03 4.63 6.65
N ILE A 251 -20.21 5.46 7.69
CA ILE A 251 -21.19 6.57 7.68
C ILE A 251 -20.74 7.63 6.68
N VAL A 252 -19.45 7.95 6.68
CA VAL A 252 -18.84 8.90 5.73
C VAL A 252 -19.00 8.40 4.30
N GLY A 253 -18.69 7.13 4.05
CA GLY A 253 -18.87 6.48 2.74
C GLY A 253 -20.31 6.54 2.26
N GLU A 254 -21.27 6.25 3.15
CA GLU A 254 -22.70 6.28 2.84
C GLU A 254 -23.19 7.70 2.49
N ILE A 255 -22.73 8.73 3.21
CA ILE A 255 -23.07 10.13 2.91
C ILE A 255 -22.52 10.54 1.54
N ILE A 256 -21.28 10.15 1.22
CA ILE A 256 -20.68 10.45 -0.09
C ILE A 256 -21.44 9.70 -1.20
N LEU A 257 -21.83 8.45 -0.95
CA LEU A 257 -22.61 7.66 -1.90
C LEU A 257 -23.99 8.29 -2.16
N ASP A 258 -24.65 8.80 -1.12
CA ASP A 258 -25.92 9.53 -1.26
C ASP A 258 -25.79 10.80 -2.09
N TYR A 259 -24.66 11.51 -2.03
CA TYR A 259 -24.43 12.66 -2.92
C TYR A 259 -24.50 12.29 -4.40
N PHE A 260 -23.99 11.12 -4.80
CA PHE A 260 -24.12 10.62 -6.16
C PHE A 260 -25.55 10.15 -6.50
N LYS A 261 -26.34 9.72 -5.51
CA LYS A 261 -27.75 9.36 -5.73
C LYS A 261 -28.63 10.59 -5.90
N GLU A 262 -28.38 11.64 -5.12
CA GLU A 262 -29.24 12.82 -5.01
C GLU A 262 -28.92 13.93 -6.02
N ARG A 263 -27.65 14.05 -6.46
CA ARG A 263 -27.17 15.21 -7.23
C ARG A 263 -26.51 14.80 -8.54
N LYS A 264 -26.75 15.59 -9.58
CA LYS A 264 -26.00 15.52 -10.85
C LYS A 264 -24.77 16.43 -10.76
N HIS A 265 -23.69 16.06 -11.44
CA HIS A 265 -22.45 16.86 -11.55
C HIS A 265 -21.77 17.17 -10.21
N ILE A 266 -21.59 16.14 -9.37
CA ILE A 266 -21.00 16.27 -8.01
C ILE A 266 -19.53 15.84 -7.95
N GLU A 267 -18.95 15.43 -9.07
CA GLU A 267 -17.63 14.80 -9.16
C GLU A 267 -16.51 15.70 -8.62
N GLU A 268 -16.54 17.01 -8.90
CA GLU A 268 -15.52 17.94 -8.39
C GLU A 268 -15.59 18.10 -6.87
N ASP A 269 -16.80 18.21 -6.33
CA ASP A 269 -17.02 18.35 -4.89
C ASP A 269 -16.55 17.10 -4.15
N VAL A 270 -16.90 15.93 -4.67
CA VAL A 270 -16.48 14.65 -4.10
C VAL A 270 -14.98 14.41 -4.29
N ALA A 271 -14.39 14.84 -5.41
CA ALA A 271 -12.95 14.76 -5.62
C ALA A 271 -12.18 15.57 -4.55
N ARG A 272 -12.70 16.75 -4.17
CA ARG A 272 -12.13 17.54 -3.07
C ARG A 272 -12.24 16.83 -1.72
N ILE A 273 -13.36 16.16 -1.46
CA ILE A 273 -13.54 15.32 -0.26
C ILE A 273 -12.48 14.21 -0.24
N PHE A 274 -12.31 13.46 -1.32
CA PHE A 274 -11.29 12.40 -1.39
C PHE A 274 -9.86 12.94 -1.29
N ALA A 275 -9.58 14.11 -1.87
CA ALA A 275 -8.28 14.76 -1.76
C ALA A 275 -7.93 15.15 -0.31
N ALA A 276 -8.92 15.41 0.55
CA ALA A 276 -8.69 15.68 1.97
C ALA A 276 -8.12 14.46 2.73
N PHE A 277 -8.35 13.23 2.24
CA PHE A 277 -7.82 12.00 2.82
C PHE A 277 -6.38 11.68 2.40
N ARG A 278 -5.72 12.47 1.55
CA ARG A 278 -4.35 12.18 1.05
C ARG A 278 -3.28 12.01 2.15
N LYS A 279 -3.51 12.56 3.34
CA LYS A 279 -2.62 12.40 4.52
C LYS A 279 -3.09 11.32 5.50
N ALA A 280 -4.13 10.59 5.14
CA ALA A 280 -4.76 9.53 5.92
C ALA A 280 -5.23 8.42 4.97
N ASN A 281 -4.27 7.79 4.28
CA ASN A 281 -4.52 6.73 3.30
C ASN A 281 -5.32 5.57 3.90
N CYS A 282 -5.12 5.25 5.17
CA CYS A 282 -5.90 4.24 5.89
C CYS A 282 -7.41 4.49 5.83
N LEU A 283 -7.84 5.75 5.98
CA LEU A 283 -9.26 6.13 5.91
C LEU A 283 -9.80 5.99 4.48
N LEU A 284 -9.00 6.39 3.48
CA LEU A 284 -9.38 6.22 2.07
C LEU A 284 -9.50 4.73 1.71
N VAL A 285 -8.56 3.91 2.16
CA VAL A 285 -8.60 2.44 2.03
C VAL A 285 -9.86 1.88 2.68
N CYS A 286 -10.23 2.35 3.87
CA CYS A 286 -11.46 1.94 4.54
C CYS A 286 -12.69 2.27 3.68
N ILE A 287 -12.79 3.48 3.14
CA ILE A 287 -13.90 3.86 2.24
C ILE A 287 -13.95 2.95 1.01
N ILE A 288 -12.81 2.62 0.40
CA ILE A 288 -12.73 1.72 -0.76
C ILE A 288 -13.22 0.30 -0.40
N GLN A 289 -12.74 -0.25 0.71
CA GLN A 289 -13.13 -1.59 1.18
C GLN A 289 -14.62 -1.66 1.52
N TRP A 290 -15.13 -0.65 2.23
CA TRP A 290 -16.57 -0.52 2.50
C TRP A 290 -17.39 -0.38 1.20
N LEU A 291 -16.91 0.39 0.22
CA LEU A 291 -17.56 0.57 -1.08
C LEU A 291 -17.58 -0.74 -1.89
N GLU A 292 -16.57 -1.60 -1.70
CA GLU A 292 -16.52 -2.93 -2.30
C GLU A 292 -17.69 -3.78 -1.81
N CYS A 293 -18.06 -3.66 -0.52
CA CYS A 293 -19.19 -4.35 0.12
C CYS A 293 -20.57 -3.88 -0.31
N GLN A 294 -20.70 -2.70 -0.92
CA GLN A 294 -22.00 -2.17 -1.34
C GLN A 294 -22.59 -2.90 -2.56
N SER A 295 -23.92 -2.98 -2.61
CA SER A 295 -24.65 -3.49 -3.76
C SER A 295 -24.29 -2.73 -5.05
N PRO A 296 -24.20 -3.41 -6.19
CA PRO A 296 -23.95 -2.75 -7.48
C PRO A 296 -24.98 -1.66 -7.76
N SER A 297 -24.51 -0.43 -8.04
CA SER A 297 -25.36 0.72 -8.38
C SER A 297 -24.59 1.72 -9.23
N GLU A 298 -25.31 2.62 -9.91
CA GLU A 298 -24.65 3.69 -10.68
C GLU A 298 -23.86 4.64 -9.77
N ALA A 299 -24.43 5.03 -8.63
CA ALA A 299 -23.75 5.85 -7.63
C ALA A 299 -22.43 5.20 -7.17
N ARG A 300 -22.42 3.88 -6.91
CA ARG A 300 -21.21 3.14 -6.56
C ARG A 300 -20.16 3.20 -7.68
N ARG A 301 -20.56 3.04 -8.95
CA ARG A 301 -19.66 3.15 -10.10
C ARG A 301 -19.05 4.54 -10.23
N GLN A 302 -19.86 5.58 -10.05
CA GLN A 302 -19.43 6.98 -10.12
C GLN A 302 -18.45 7.32 -8.99
N MET A 303 -18.76 6.91 -7.75
CA MET A 303 -17.86 7.08 -6.60
C MET A 303 -16.52 6.38 -6.84
N ALA A 304 -16.53 5.14 -7.32
CA ALA A 304 -15.30 4.39 -7.63
C ALA A 304 -14.44 5.08 -8.72
N ARG A 305 -15.08 5.62 -9.77
CA ARG A 305 -14.39 6.40 -10.81
C ARG A 305 -13.75 7.67 -10.24
N CYS A 306 -14.48 8.39 -9.38
CA CYS A 306 -13.98 9.60 -8.73
C CYS A 306 -12.76 9.30 -7.84
N ILE A 307 -12.81 8.25 -7.03
CA ILE A 307 -11.66 7.80 -6.23
C ILE A 307 -10.46 7.51 -7.13
N LYS A 308 -10.68 6.75 -8.22
CA LYS A 308 -9.62 6.41 -9.17
C LYS A 308 -8.96 7.65 -9.77
N MET A 309 -9.75 8.63 -10.23
CA MET A 309 -9.22 9.89 -10.75
C MET A 309 -8.37 10.64 -9.72
N VAL A 310 -8.84 10.76 -8.48
CA VAL A 310 -8.10 11.48 -7.42
C VAL A 310 -6.78 10.79 -7.09
N LEU A 311 -6.73 9.46 -7.15
CA LEU A 311 -5.52 8.67 -6.97
C LEU A 311 -4.55 8.86 -8.14
N GLU A 312 -5.04 8.85 -9.38
CA GLU A 312 -4.23 9.04 -10.59
C GLU A 312 -3.64 10.46 -10.69
N GLU A 313 -4.41 11.49 -10.35
CA GLU A 313 -3.95 12.89 -10.29
C GLU A 313 -2.91 13.15 -9.18
N SER A 314 -2.84 12.28 -8.18
CA SER A 314 -1.93 12.43 -7.04
C SER A 314 -0.58 11.75 -7.24
N VAL A 315 -0.38 11.02 -8.34
CA VAL A 315 0.94 10.55 -8.75
C VAL A 315 1.65 11.76 -9.36
N PRO A 316 2.72 12.31 -8.74
CA PRO A 316 3.47 13.39 -9.37
C PRO A 316 3.94 12.93 -10.74
N ASP A 317 3.72 13.76 -11.75
CA ASP A 317 4.23 13.58 -13.10
C ASP A 317 5.74 13.25 -12.98
N GLU A 318 6.24 12.20 -13.64
CA GLU A 318 7.66 11.77 -13.55
C GLU A 318 8.66 12.92 -13.82
N LYS A 319 8.15 13.99 -14.44
CA LYS A 319 8.83 15.26 -14.71
C LYS A 319 9.11 16.09 -13.44
N GLU A 320 8.18 16.18 -12.48
CA GLU A 320 8.37 16.93 -11.22
C GLU A 320 9.36 16.23 -10.28
N GLU A 321 9.48 14.91 -10.36
CA GLU A 321 10.44 14.15 -9.56
C GLU A 321 11.86 14.35 -10.10
N LYS A 322 12.03 14.44 -11.43
CA LYS A 322 13.31 14.81 -12.07
C LYS A 322 13.77 16.22 -11.70
N ASP A 323 12.87 17.20 -11.66
CA ASP A 323 13.23 18.58 -11.31
C ASP A 323 13.58 18.74 -9.82
N ARG A 324 12.95 17.96 -8.93
CA ARG A 324 13.35 17.88 -7.51
C ARG A 324 14.71 17.22 -7.28
N PHE A 325 15.13 16.30 -8.14
CA PHE A 325 16.45 15.69 -8.08
C PHE A 325 17.57 16.62 -8.60
N LEU A 326 17.27 17.46 -9.60
CA LEU A 326 18.23 18.41 -10.16
C LEU A 326 18.47 19.62 -9.26
N THR A 327 17.45 20.06 -8.51
CA THR A 327 17.54 21.24 -7.62
C THR A 327 18.18 20.97 -6.26
N ARG A 328 18.37 19.71 -5.87
CA ARG A 328 19.08 19.32 -4.62
C ARG A 328 20.58 19.11 -4.79
N LYS A 329 21.12 19.39 -5.98
CA LYS A 329 22.57 19.45 -6.25
C LYS A 329 22.98 20.86 -6.71
N CYS A 330 22.73 21.86 -5.87
CA CYS A 330 23.44 23.14 -5.88
C CYS A 330 23.78 23.51 -4.45
#